data_AF-A0A0R0CHL0-F1
#
_entry.id   AF-A0A0R0CHL0-F1
#
_cell.length_a   1.000
_cell.length_b   1.000
_cell.length_c   1.000
_cell.angle_alpha   90.00
_cell.angle_beta   90.00
_cell.angle_gamma   90.00
#
_symmetry.space_group_name_H-M   'P 1'
#
loop_
_entity.id
_entity.type
_entity.pdbx_description
1 polymer ?
#
loop_
_entity_poly.entity_id
_entity_poly.type
_entity_poly.pdbx_seq_one_letter_code
_entity_poly.pdbx_strand_id
1 'polypeptide(L)'
;MRSLHITYEDGLTQTSRSLRELLLVQVQRNGGVVAVAGKLDLSPSKLTEKLAGGDSGGKPRGMTIDELERYLKETRDISPIHYLIEKYMTCPDAQHAEAIAQFAALAAVMTPLAAKLGVKWP
;
A
#
# COMPACT_ATOMS: atom_id res chain seq x y z
N MET A 1 -28.43 7.81 -11.28
CA MET A 1 -26.95 7.74 -11.16
C MET A 1 -26.53 8.68 -10.05
N ARG A 2 -25.75 8.21 -9.08
CA ARG A 2 -25.23 9.02 -7.97
C ARG A 2 -23.78 9.40 -8.30
N SER A 3 -23.46 10.69 -8.32
CA SER A 3 -22.08 11.18 -8.47
C SER A 3 -21.34 11.02 -7.14
N LEU A 4 -20.10 10.53 -7.19
CA LEU A 4 -19.18 10.39 -6.05
C LEU A 4 -17.89 11.12 -6.42
N HIS A 5 -17.51 12.12 -5.63
CA HIS A 5 -16.19 12.75 -5.71
C HIS A 5 -15.24 11.97 -4.79
N ILE A 6 -14.21 11.37 -5.37
CA ILE A 6 -13.18 10.62 -4.65
C ILE A 6 -11.86 11.38 -4.79
N THR A 7 -11.23 11.71 -3.67
CA THR A 7 -9.84 12.15 -3.65
C THR A 7 -8.96 10.91 -3.61
N TYR A 8 -8.27 10.64 -4.71
CA TYR A 8 -7.42 9.47 -4.85
C TYR A 8 -6.04 9.71 -4.23
N GLU A 9 -5.53 8.73 -3.48
CA GLU A 9 -4.17 8.72 -2.93
C GLU A 9 -3.35 7.72 -3.76
N ASP A 10 -2.28 8.19 -4.40
CA ASP A 10 -1.36 7.39 -5.21
C ASP A 10 -0.10 6.97 -4.45
N GLY A 11 0.71 6.10 -5.06
CA GLY A 11 1.98 5.64 -4.50
C GLY A 11 1.84 4.58 -3.40
N LEU A 12 0.65 4.03 -3.18
CA LEU A 12 0.43 3.00 -2.17
C LEU A 12 1.06 1.67 -2.59
N THR A 13 1.17 1.40 -3.89
CA THR A 13 1.84 0.19 -4.41
C THR A 13 3.36 0.28 -4.36
N GLN A 14 3.92 1.49 -4.27
CA GLN A 14 5.36 1.70 -4.14
C GLN A 14 5.86 1.34 -2.74
N THR A 15 5.03 1.54 -1.71
CA THR A 15 5.40 1.30 -0.30
C THR A 15 5.03 -0.10 0.19
N SER A 16 3.99 -0.72 -0.38
CA SER A 16 3.44 -2.00 0.09
C SER A 16 3.29 -3.00 -1.06
N ARG A 17 3.86 -4.20 -0.93
CA ARG A 17 3.83 -5.23 -1.99
C ARG A 17 2.51 -6.00 -2.02
N SER A 18 1.81 -6.00 -0.89
CA SER A 18 0.49 -6.62 -0.75
C SER A 18 -0.45 -5.73 0.06
N LEU A 19 -1.76 -5.94 -0.12
CA LEU A 19 -2.78 -5.25 0.66
C LEU A 19 -2.61 -5.49 2.17
N ARG A 20 -2.13 -6.68 2.54
CA ARG A 20 -1.84 -7.05 3.93
C ARG A 20 -0.71 -6.20 4.53
N GLU A 21 0.35 -5.95 3.77
CA GLU A 21 1.44 -5.04 4.20
C GLU A 21 0.95 -3.60 4.35
N LEU A 22 0.10 -3.15 3.43
CA LEU A 22 -0.52 -1.83 3.56
C LEU A 22 -1.35 -1.73 4.84
N LEU A 23 -2.19 -2.74 5.11
CA LEU A 23 -3.00 -2.78 6.34
C LEU A 23 -2.14 -2.77 7.60
N LEU A 24 -0.97 -3.43 7.60
CA LEU A 24 -0.02 -3.35 8.73
C LEU A 24 0.43 -1.91 8.99
N VAL A 25 0.83 -1.19 7.93
CA VAL A 25 1.27 0.20 8.03
C VAL A 25 0.11 1.09 8.50
N GLN A 26 -1.07 0.92 7.92
CA GLN A 26 -2.23 1.74 8.25
C GLN A 26 -2.77 1.47 9.65
N VAL A 27 -2.72 0.23 10.14
CA VAL A 27 -3.08 -0.09 11.53
C VAL A 27 -2.18 0.67 12.51
N GLN A 28 -0.89 0.80 12.21
CA GLN A 28 0.01 1.61 13.04
C GLN A 28 -0.31 3.10 12.96
N ARG A 29 -0.61 3.63 11.76
CA ARG A 29 -1.03 5.03 11.57
C ARG A 29 -2.35 5.37 12.25
N ASN A 30 -3.29 4.42 12.30
CA ASN A 30 -4.63 4.57 12.89
C ASN A 30 -4.66 4.39 14.42
N GLY A 31 -3.57 4.71 15.11
CA GLY A 31 -3.47 4.65 16.58
C GLY A 31 -2.96 3.32 17.14
N GLY A 32 -2.44 2.44 16.28
CA GLY A 32 -1.80 1.20 16.68
C GLY A 32 -2.74 -0.01 16.78
N VAL A 33 -2.13 -1.19 16.92
CA VAL A 33 -2.83 -2.49 16.91
C VAL A 33 -3.90 -2.58 17.99
N VAL A 34 -3.67 -2.03 19.18
CA VAL A 34 -4.64 -2.10 20.29
C VAL A 34 -5.90 -1.30 19.99
N ALA A 35 -5.74 -0.06 19.49
CA ALA A 35 -6.87 0.80 19.17
C ALA A 35 -7.72 0.23 18.03
N VAL A 36 -7.07 -0.27 16.98
CA VAL A 36 -7.77 -0.88 15.85
C VAL A 36 -8.42 -2.20 16.23
N ALA A 37 -7.76 -3.05 17.01
CA ALA A 37 -8.34 -4.32 17.45
C ALA A 37 -9.62 -4.10 18.26
N GLY A 38 -9.63 -3.10 19.15
CA GLY A 38 -10.83 -2.72 19.91
C GLY A 38 -12.00 -2.29 19.01
N LYS A 39 -11.74 -1.53 17.94
CA LYS A 39 -12.77 -1.14 16.96
C LYS A 39 -13.32 -2.34 16.18
N LEU A 40 -12.51 -3.35 15.93
CA LEU A 40 -12.90 -4.54 15.16
C LEU A 40 -13.57 -5.62 15.99
N ASP A 41 -13.67 -5.44 17.31
CA ASP A 41 -14.07 -6.48 18.26
C ASP A 41 -13.13 -7.71 18.22
N LEU A 42 -11.83 -7.42 18.14
CA LEU A 42 -10.76 -8.41 18.11
C LEU A 42 -9.78 -8.18 19.27
N SER A 43 -9.12 -9.25 19.72
CA SER A 43 -7.96 -9.09 20.60
C SER A 43 -6.74 -8.57 19.80
N PRO A 44 -5.84 -7.79 20.41
CA PRO A 44 -4.63 -7.31 19.74
C PRO A 44 -3.78 -8.44 19.13
N SER A 45 -3.67 -9.58 19.83
CA SER A 45 -2.97 -10.76 19.32
C SER A 45 -3.63 -11.32 18.07
N LYS A 46 -4.97 -11.47 18.07
CA LYS A 46 -5.72 -12.00 16.92
C LYS A 46 -5.63 -11.08 15.70
N LEU A 47 -5.63 -9.76 15.91
CA LEU A 47 -5.39 -8.81 14.82
C LEU A 47 -3.96 -8.94 14.28
N THR A 48 -2.97 -9.09 15.14
CA THR A 48 -1.56 -9.28 14.74
C THR A 48 -1.38 -10.55 13.92
N GLU A 49 -1.94 -11.68 14.35
CA GLU A 49 -1.90 -12.95 13.60
C GLU A 49 -2.54 -12.80 12.22
N LYS A 50 -3.68 -12.10 12.13
CA LYS A 50 -4.37 -11.82 10.86
C LYS A 50 -3.55 -10.98 9.90
N LEU A 51 -2.89 -9.95 10.42
CA LEU A 51 -2.03 -9.06 9.65
C LEU A 51 -0.70 -9.73 9.27
N ALA A 52 -0.19 -10.63 10.11
CA ALA A 52 0.97 -11.47 9.80
C ALA A 52 0.65 -12.55 8.76
N GLY A 53 -0.63 -12.94 8.63
CA GLY A 53 -1.10 -13.98 7.72
C GLY A 53 -0.95 -15.39 8.28
N GLY A 54 -0.69 -15.52 9.58
CA GLY A 54 -0.42 -16.79 10.24
C GLY A 54 -0.62 -16.70 11.75
N ASP A 55 -1.05 -17.81 12.37
CA ASP A 55 -1.06 -17.95 13.82
C ASP A 55 0.32 -18.33 14.37
N SER A 56 0.45 -18.31 15.70
CA SER A 56 1.70 -18.72 16.38
C SER A 56 2.07 -20.20 16.13
N GLY A 57 1.14 -21.02 15.61
CA GLY A 57 1.35 -22.41 15.23
C GLY A 57 1.64 -22.60 13.73
N GLY A 58 1.84 -21.52 12.96
CA GLY A 58 2.16 -21.55 11.54
C GLY A 58 0.97 -21.84 10.61
N LYS A 59 -0.27 -21.87 11.13
CA LYS A 59 -1.45 -22.04 10.29
C LYS A 59 -1.83 -20.70 9.66
N PRO A 60 -2.17 -20.66 8.36
CA PRO A 60 -2.56 -19.43 7.71
C PRO A 60 -3.84 -18.87 8.35
N ARG A 61 -3.74 -17.66 8.90
CA ARG A 61 -4.87 -16.90 9.42
C ARG A 61 -4.86 -15.55 8.74
N GLY A 62 -5.66 -15.43 7.69
CA GLY A 62 -5.90 -14.16 7.02
C GLY A 62 -7.01 -13.34 7.68
N MET A 63 -7.05 -12.07 7.32
CA MET A 63 -8.25 -11.24 7.46
C MET A 63 -9.28 -11.68 6.40
N THR A 64 -10.54 -11.86 6.79
CA THR A 64 -11.62 -12.13 5.84
C THR A 64 -12.06 -10.85 5.14
N ILE A 65 -12.85 -10.97 4.07
CA ILE A 65 -13.40 -9.80 3.37
C ILE A 65 -14.36 -9.04 4.29
N ASP A 66 -15.18 -9.74 5.09
CA ASP A 66 -16.08 -9.10 6.06
C ASP A 66 -15.31 -8.30 7.12
N GLU A 67 -14.16 -8.81 7.58
CA GLU A 67 -13.28 -8.11 8.52
C GLU A 67 -12.62 -6.89 7.87
N LEU A 68 -12.27 -6.98 6.57
CA LEU A 68 -11.77 -5.85 5.81
C LEU A 68 -12.86 -4.78 5.65
N GLU A 69 -14.09 -5.14 5.29
CA GLU A 69 -15.20 -4.19 5.21
C GLU A 69 -15.48 -3.53 6.55
N ARG A 70 -15.44 -4.31 7.64
CA ARG A 70 -15.54 -3.76 9.00
C ARG A 70 -14.39 -2.80 9.29
N TYR A 71 -13.16 -3.13 8.91
CA TYR A 71 -12.02 -2.23 9.04
C TYR A 71 -12.28 -0.90 8.34
N LEU A 72 -12.62 -0.92 7.05
CA LEU A 72 -12.90 0.28 6.27
C LEU A 72 -13.97 1.16 6.93
N LYS A 73 -15.04 0.53 7.44
CA LYS A 73 -16.14 1.23 8.10
C LYS A 73 -15.73 1.87 9.43
N GLU A 74 -15.04 1.13 10.29
CA GLU A 74 -14.73 1.56 11.67
C GLU A 74 -13.50 2.46 11.76
N THR A 75 -12.52 2.31 10.87
CA THR A 75 -11.34 3.19 10.81
C THR A 75 -11.56 4.38 9.89
N ARG A 76 -12.53 4.29 8.95
CA ARG A 76 -12.74 5.25 7.84
C ARG A 76 -11.51 5.41 6.94
N ASP A 77 -10.60 4.44 6.99
CA ASP A 77 -9.43 4.39 6.13
C ASP A 77 -9.82 3.74 4.79
N ILE A 78 -9.73 4.50 3.71
CA ILE A 78 -10.02 4.04 2.35
C ILE A 78 -8.76 3.71 1.54
N SER A 79 -7.56 3.87 2.11
CA SER A 79 -6.30 3.53 1.44
C SER A 79 -6.26 2.08 0.94
N PRO A 80 -6.85 1.06 1.60
CA PRO A 80 -6.94 -0.29 1.02
C PRO A 80 -7.66 -0.35 -0.33
N ILE A 81 -8.68 0.48 -0.53
CA ILE A 81 -9.42 0.56 -1.79
C ILE A 81 -8.56 1.26 -2.84
N HIS A 82 -7.94 2.39 -2.50
CA HIS A 82 -7.04 3.10 -3.40
C HIS A 82 -5.89 2.23 -3.86
N TYR A 83 -5.30 1.42 -2.96
CA TYR A 83 -4.29 0.44 -3.30
C TYR A 83 -4.75 -0.59 -4.33
N LEU A 84 -5.97 -1.12 -4.19
CA LEU A 84 -6.51 -2.09 -5.14
C LEU A 84 -6.78 -1.45 -6.51
N ILE A 85 -7.26 -0.21 -6.52
CA ILE A 85 -7.43 0.58 -7.74
C ILE A 85 -6.06 0.79 -8.41
N GLU A 86 -5.07 1.28 -7.67
CA GLU A 86 -3.71 1.50 -8.17
C GLU A 86 -3.11 0.21 -8.74
N LYS A 87 -3.27 -0.90 -8.03
CA LYS A 87 -2.65 -2.17 -8.39
C LYS A 87 -3.28 -2.83 -9.61
N TYR A 88 -4.59 -2.72 -9.78
CA TYR A 88 -5.32 -3.52 -10.76
C TYR A 88 -6.04 -2.71 -11.84
N MET A 89 -6.24 -1.41 -11.65
CA MET A 89 -6.91 -0.54 -12.63
C MET A 89 -5.94 0.38 -13.39
N THR A 90 -4.65 0.40 -13.03
CA THR A 90 -3.65 1.18 -13.78
C THR A 90 -3.39 0.52 -15.14
N CYS A 91 -3.55 1.28 -16.21
CA CYS A 91 -3.29 0.81 -17.57
C CYS A 91 -1.81 0.50 -17.79
N PRO A 92 -1.46 -0.57 -18.54
CA PRO A 92 -0.07 -0.88 -18.88
C PRO A 92 0.68 0.28 -19.56
N ASP A 93 -0.01 1.04 -20.40
CA ASP A 93 0.56 2.22 -21.08
C ASP A 93 0.94 3.33 -20.09
N ALA A 94 0.13 3.51 -19.04
CA ALA A 94 0.41 4.48 -17.98
C ALA A 94 1.62 4.05 -17.14
N GLN A 95 1.74 2.76 -16.81
CA GLN A 95 2.90 2.21 -16.09
C GLN A 95 4.18 2.37 -16.92
N HIS A 96 4.13 2.13 -18.23
CA HIS A 96 5.28 2.29 -19.11
C HIS A 96 5.71 3.75 -19.23
N ALA A 97 4.76 4.68 -19.37
CA ALA A 97 5.05 6.11 -19.40
C ALA A 97 5.68 6.60 -18.10
N GLU A 98 5.19 6.13 -16.95
CA GLU A 98 5.77 6.46 -15.64
C GLU A 98 7.19 5.91 -15.49
N ALA A 99 7.44 4.67 -15.91
CA ALA A 99 8.78 4.07 -15.90
C ALA A 99 9.76 4.85 -16.79
N ILE A 100 9.34 5.30 -17.97
CA ILE A 100 10.15 6.17 -18.83
C ILE A 100 10.45 7.50 -18.13
N ALA A 101 9.46 8.12 -17.50
CA ALA A 101 9.64 9.38 -16.79
C ALA A 101 10.62 9.25 -15.61
N GLN A 102 10.49 8.19 -14.82
CA GLN A 102 11.40 7.88 -13.71
C GLN A 102 12.83 7.62 -14.21
N PHE A 103 12.98 6.87 -15.31
CA PHE A 103 14.28 6.64 -15.94
C PHE A 103 14.91 7.94 -16.46
N ALA A 104 14.13 8.78 -17.15
CA ALA A 104 14.60 10.07 -17.66
C ALA A 104 15.03 11.01 -16.53
N ALA A 105 14.29 11.04 -15.42
CA ALA A 105 14.66 11.82 -14.24
C ALA A 105 15.97 11.35 -13.62
N LEU A 106 16.17 10.02 -13.50
CA LEU A 106 17.40 9.46 -12.98
C LEU A 106 18.58 9.73 -13.93
N ALA A 107 18.39 9.55 -15.23
CA ALA A 107 19.41 9.83 -16.25
C ALA A 107 19.88 11.29 -16.17
N ALA A 108 18.96 12.25 -16.01
CA ALA A 108 19.30 13.66 -15.86
C ALA A 108 20.18 13.96 -14.63
N VAL A 109 20.00 13.22 -13.53
CA VAL A 109 20.84 13.34 -12.33
C VAL A 109 22.20 12.63 -12.51
N MET A 110 22.23 11.54 -13.26
CA MET A 110 23.45 10.76 -13.51
C MET A 110 24.41 11.44 -14.47
N THR A 111 23.92 12.16 -15.49
CA THR A 111 24.77 12.88 -16.47
C THR A 111 25.84 13.78 -15.83
N PRO A 112 25.51 14.71 -14.90
CA PRO A 112 26.53 15.55 -14.27
C PRO A 112 27.45 14.79 -13.31
N LEU A 113 27.00 13.68 -12.72
CA LEU A 113 27.82 12.83 -11.85
C LEU A 113 28.84 12.02 -12.66
N ALA A 114 28.42 11.46 -13.79
CA ALA A 114 29.29 10.73 -14.71
C ALA A 114 30.37 11.65 -15.30
N ALA A 115 30.02 12.89 -15.64
CA ALA A 115 30.97 13.91 -16.07
C ALA A 115 32.05 14.19 -15.00
N LYS A 116 31.67 14.26 -13.71
CA LYS A 116 32.62 14.44 -12.59
C LYS A 116 33.51 13.21 -12.35
N LEU A 117 33.01 12.01 -12.66
CA LEU A 117 33.77 10.76 -12.55
C LEU A 117 34.67 10.50 -13.78
N GLY A 118 34.58 11.32 -14.83
CA GLY A 118 35.32 11.12 -16.08
C GLY A 118 34.82 9.94 -16.92
N VAL A 119 33.64 9.40 -16.62
CA VAL A 119 33.02 8.28 -17.34
C VAL A 119 32.04 8.84 -18.38
N LYS A 120 32.16 8.41 -19.64
CA LYS A 120 31.17 8.74 -20.68
C LYS A 120 29.89 7.95 -20.44
N TRP A 121 28.84 8.65 -20.00
CA TRP A 121 27.47 8.16 -19.96
C TRP A 121 26.79 8.45 -21.31
N PRO A 122 26.03 7.51 -21.92
CA PRO A 122 25.30 7.74 -23.15
C PRO A 122 24.13 8.72 -22.99
#